data_AF-A0A940NEH4-F1
#
_entry.id   AF-A0A940NEH4-F1
#
_cell.length_a   1.000
_cell.length_b   1.000
_cell.length_c   1.000
_cell.angle_alpha   90.00
_cell.angle_beta   90.00
_cell.angle_gamma   90.00
#
_symmetry.space_group_name_H-M   'P 1'
#
loop_
_entity.id
_entity.type
_entity.pdbx_description
1 polymer ?
#
loop_
_entity_poly.entity_id
_entity_poly.type
_entity_poly.pdbx_seq_one_letter_code
_entity_poly.pdbx_strand_id
1 'polypeptide(L)'
;METNDVPDDFPFGISAVVPGAQPKLCVIRRAGKYFADHEGVSRRERWLLCEDLASQLVIVAVKHGRGRPSSHEETLQCIRLAVARKDWVSTAELNWVISRLRQLLAW
;
A
#
# COMPACT_ATOMS: atom_id res chain seq x y z
N MET A 1 -15.32 -11.18 -19.40
CA MET A 1 -15.61 -10.40 -18.19
C MET A 1 -14.27 -10.09 -17.57
N GLU A 2 -13.77 -8.87 -17.76
CA GLU A 2 -12.49 -8.46 -17.19
C GLU A 2 -12.67 -8.28 -15.69
N THR A 3 -12.22 -9.28 -14.93
CA THR A 3 -12.13 -9.16 -13.48
C THR A 3 -11.06 -8.13 -13.20
N ASN A 4 -11.41 -7.05 -12.50
CA ASN A 4 -10.44 -6.10 -11.97
C ASN A 4 -9.40 -6.89 -11.16
N ASP A 5 -8.17 -7.03 -11.69
CA ASP A 5 -7.09 -7.82 -11.08
C ASP A 5 -6.64 -7.28 -9.71
N VAL A 6 -7.00 -6.03 -9.39
CA VAL A 6 -6.57 -5.35 -8.17
C VAL A 6 -7.58 -5.59 -7.05
N PRO A 7 -7.14 -6.08 -5.87
CA PRO A 7 -8.01 -6.24 -4.70
C PRO A 7 -8.78 -4.96 -4.34
N ASP A 8 -10.03 -5.12 -3.92
CA ASP A 8 -10.90 -3.99 -3.55
C ASP A 8 -10.37 -3.20 -2.34
N ASP A 9 -9.63 -3.87 -1.45
CA ASP A 9 -9.02 -3.27 -0.27
C ASP A 9 -7.69 -2.54 -0.56
N PHE A 10 -7.16 -2.64 -1.78
CA PHE A 10 -5.96 -1.91 -2.17
C PHE A 10 -6.27 -0.40 -2.27
N PRO A 11 -5.50 0.49 -1.63
CA PRO A 11 -5.83 1.89 -1.55
C PRO A 11 -5.91 2.55 -2.92
N PHE A 12 -6.82 3.51 -3.04
CA PHE A 12 -6.85 4.47 -4.14
C PHE A 12 -5.97 5.66 -3.79
N GLY A 13 -5.29 6.25 -4.79
CA GLY A 13 -4.63 7.54 -4.60
C GLY A 13 -5.65 8.56 -4.13
N ILE A 14 -5.51 9.07 -2.91
CA ILE A 14 -6.52 9.97 -2.33
C ILE A 14 -6.42 11.31 -3.06
N SER A 15 -7.48 11.70 -3.74
CA SER A 15 -7.66 13.08 -4.19
C SER A 15 -8.10 13.97 -3.02
N ALA A 16 -7.37 15.07 -2.79
CA ALA A 16 -7.66 16.00 -1.69
C ALA A 16 -9.09 16.57 -1.81
N VAL A 17 -9.71 16.91 -0.66
CA VAL A 17 -11.04 17.53 -0.60
C VAL A 17 -10.90 18.97 -0.12
N VAL A 18 -11.63 19.90 -0.77
CA VAL A 18 -11.61 21.33 -0.42
C VAL A 18 -12.91 21.71 0.29
N PRO A 19 -12.87 22.39 1.45
CA PRO A 19 -14.05 22.84 2.17
C PRO A 19 -14.84 23.91 1.41
N GLY A 20 -16.16 23.98 1.61
CA GLY A 20 -17.05 24.99 1.03
C GLY A 20 -18.53 24.60 1.10
N ALA A 21 -19.41 25.49 0.65
CA ALA A 21 -20.87 25.26 0.66
C ALA A 21 -21.31 24.03 -0.18
N GLN A 22 -20.49 23.63 -1.16
CA GLN A 22 -20.63 22.37 -1.89
C GLN A 22 -19.30 21.61 -1.83
N PRO A 23 -19.32 20.28 -1.67
CA PRO A 23 -18.11 19.46 -1.63
C PRO A 23 -17.39 19.49 -2.98
N LYS A 24 -16.06 19.64 -2.95
CA LYS A 24 -15.21 19.70 -4.15
C LYS A 24 -14.06 18.69 -4.01
N LEU A 25 -13.85 17.91 -5.05
CA LEU A 25 -12.71 17.00 -5.16
C LEU A 25 -11.59 17.68 -5.96
N CYS A 26 -10.35 17.64 -5.46
CA CYS A 26 -9.18 17.98 -6.24
C CYS A 26 -8.96 16.92 -7.31
N VAL A 27 -8.60 17.35 -8.52
CA VAL A 27 -8.34 16.49 -9.67
C VAL A 27 -7.15 17.05 -10.43
N ILE A 28 -6.43 16.20 -11.16
CA ILE A 28 -5.38 16.64 -12.07
C ILE A 28 -6.01 16.97 -13.42
N ARG A 29 -5.71 18.14 -13.99
CA ARG A 29 -6.08 18.50 -15.36
C ARG A 29 -4.92 18.21 -16.32
N ARG A 30 -5.11 17.32 -17.31
CA ARG A 30 -4.15 17.00 -18.37
C ARG A 30 -4.88 16.77 -19.70
N ALA A 31 -4.29 17.23 -20.81
CA ALA A 31 -4.89 17.13 -22.15
C ALA A 31 -6.38 17.55 -22.22
N GLY A 32 -6.76 18.57 -21.43
CA GLY A 32 -8.14 19.06 -21.35
C GLY A 32 -9.12 18.18 -20.54
N LYS A 33 -8.68 17.05 -19.99
CA LYS A 33 -9.48 16.14 -19.17
C LYS A 33 -9.09 16.22 -17.69
N TYR A 34 -10.02 15.86 -16.81
CA TYR A 34 -9.83 15.83 -15.36
C TYR A 34 -9.74 14.38 -14.88
N PHE A 35 -8.71 14.09 -14.07
CA PHE A 35 -8.45 12.78 -13.52
C PHE A 35 -8.41 12.86 -11.99
N ALA A 36 -9.25 12.06 -11.34
CA ALA A 36 -9.22 11.89 -9.89
C ALA A 36 -8.08 10.97 -9.44
N ASP A 37 -7.60 10.13 -10.35
CA ASP A 37 -6.43 9.30 -10.13
C ASP A 37 -5.17 10.10 -10.47
N HIS A 38 -4.16 10.00 -9.62
CA HIS A 38 -2.88 10.66 -9.85
C HIS A 38 -2.22 9.94 -11.03
N GLU A 39 -1.94 10.63 -12.15
CA GLU A 39 -1.19 10.01 -13.25
C GLU A 39 0.30 9.89 -12.85
N GLY A 40 0.55 8.82 -12.11
CA GLY A 40 1.76 8.01 -11.98
C GLY A 40 1.35 6.54 -12.20
N VAL A 41 2.28 5.60 -11.95
CA VAL A 41 2.11 4.13 -11.99
C VAL A 41 0.66 3.74 -11.68
N SER A 42 -0.02 3.04 -12.60
CA SER A 42 -1.45 2.71 -12.48
C SER A 42 -1.74 2.01 -11.14
N ARG A 43 -2.97 2.13 -10.60
CA ARG A 43 -3.37 1.41 -9.36
C ARG A 43 -2.97 -0.06 -9.41
N ARG A 44 -3.06 -0.70 -10.59
CA ARG A 44 -2.63 -2.07 -10.84
C ARG A 44 -1.12 -2.25 -10.70
N GLU A 45 -0.33 -1.39 -11.32
CA GLU A 45 1.13 -1.45 -11.20
C GLU A 45 1.60 -1.13 -9.76
N ARG A 46 0.95 -0.19 -9.06
CA ARG A 46 1.19 0.07 -7.63
C ARG A 46 0.89 -1.14 -6.78
N TRP A 47 -0.22 -1.81 -7.06
CA TRP A 47 -0.58 -3.06 -6.42
C TRP A 47 0.47 -4.15 -6.68
N LEU A 48 0.91 -4.35 -7.93
CA LEU A 48 1.94 -5.34 -8.27
C LEU A 48 3.26 -5.08 -7.53
N LEU A 49 3.69 -3.81 -7.43
CA LEU A 49 4.88 -3.43 -6.65
C LEU A 49 4.70 -3.74 -5.16
N CYS A 50 3.52 -3.48 -4.60
CA CYS A 50 3.22 -3.75 -3.19
C CYS A 50 3.10 -5.26 -2.91
N GLU A 51 2.55 -6.04 -3.84
CA GLU A 51 2.43 -7.51 -3.73
C GLU A 51 3.81 -8.18 -3.77
N ASP A 52 4.70 -7.73 -4.67
CA ASP A 52 6.09 -8.19 -4.71
C ASP A 52 6.83 -7.80 -3.42
N LEU A 53 6.67 -6.57 -2.95
CA LEU A 53 7.26 -6.12 -1.69
C LEU A 53 6.78 -6.97 -0.51
N ALA A 54 5.48 -7.24 -0.39
CA ALA A 54 4.93 -8.11 0.65
C ALA A 54 5.55 -9.52 0.59
N SER A 55 5.67 -10.08 -0.62
CA SER A 55 6.27 -11.39 -0.86
C SER A 55 7.74 -11.45 -0.43
N GLN A 56 8.53 -10.41 -0.73
CA GLN A 56 9.93 -10.32 -0.30
C GLN A 56 10.06 -10.20 1.23
N LEU A 57 9.13 -9.50 1.88
CA LEU A 57 9.14 -9.30 3.33
C LEU A 57 8.82 -10.57 4.12
N VAL A 58 8.16 -11.57 3.52
CA VAL A 58 7.96 -12.91 4.13
C VAL A 58 9.31 -13.49 4.55
N ILE A 59 10.31 -13.43 3.67
CA ILE A 59 11.66 -13.95 3.94
C ILE A 59 12.31 -13.18 5.09
N VAL A 60 12.11 -11.86 5.15
CA VAL A 60 12.62 -11.00 6.22
C VAL A 60 11.99 -11.35 7.57
N ALA A 61 10.67 -11.53 7.61
CA ALA A 61 9.92 -11.88 8.82
C ALA A 61 10.33 -13.24 9.39
N VAL A 62 10.44 -14.27 8.54
CA VAL A 62 10.87 -15.61 8.94
C VAL A 62 12.31 -15.60 9.48
N LYS A 63 13.22 -14.83 8.86
CA LYS A 63 14.59 -14.68 9.35
C LYS A 63 14.65 -13.95 10.69
N HIS A 64 13.83 -12.92 10.88
CA HIS A 64 13.74 -12.18 12.13
C HIS A 64 13.37 -13.10 13.31
N GLY A 65 12.38 -13.97 13.12
CA GLY A 65 11.93 -14.92 14.16
C GLY A 65 12.97 -15.97 14.58
N ARG A 66 14.01 -16.23 13.77
CA ARG A 66 15.09 -17.16 14.12
C ARG A 66 16.16 -16.56 15.03
N GLY A 67 16.30 -15.23 15.04
CA GLY A 67 17.35 -14.54 15.79
C GLY A 67 16.93 -14.05 17.18
N ARG A 68 15.63 -13.92 17.44
CA ARG A 68 15.08 -13.43 18.71
C ARG A 68 13.64 -13.93 18.88
N PRO A 69 13.24 -14.45 20.06
CA PRO A 69 11.83 -14.67 20.35
C PRO A 69 11.16 -13.29 20.45
N SER A 70 10.42 -12.93 19.41
CA SER A 70 9.57 -11.76 19.34
C SER A 70 8.19 -12.22 18.88
N SER A 71 7.16 -11.58 19.39
CA SER A 71 5.80 -11.84 18.91
C SER A 71 5.67 -11.52 17.42
N HIS A 72 4.68 -12.12 16.77
CA HIS A 72 4.36 -11.81 15.37
C HIS A 72 4.11 -10.30 15.19
N GLU A 73 3.42 -9.66 16.13
CA GLU A 73 3.09 -8.23 16.07
C GLU A 73 4.34 -7.34 16.20
N GLU A 74 5.25 -7.65 17.11
CA GLU A 74 6.54 -6.93 17.22
C GLU A 74 7.35 -7.03 15.93
N THR A 75 7.34 -8.22 15.29
CA THR A 75 8.04 -8.43 14.02
C THR A 75 7.41 -7.59 12.90
N LEU A 76 6.08 -7.60 12.78
CA LEU A 76 5.35 -6.78 11.81
C LEU A 76 5.60 -5.28 12.03
N GLN A 77 5.61 -4.82 13.28
CA GLN A 77 5.88 -3.42 13.62
C GLN A 77 7.32 -3.01 13.28
N CYS A 78 8.31 -3.85 13.54
CA CYS A 78 9.70 -3.62 13.15
C CYS A 78 9.83 -3.48 11.62
N ILE A 79 9.18 -4.38 10.87
CA ILE A 79 9.16 -4.33 9.40
C ILE A 79 8.48 -3.06 8.92
N ARG A 80 7.32 -2.71 9.48
CA ARG A 80 6.59 -1.48 9.15
C ARG A 80 7.47 -0.24 9.30
N LEU A 81 8.17 -0.11 10.44
CA LEU A 81 9.08 1.00 10.68
C LEU A 81 10.27 1.01 9.71
N ALA A 82 10.82 -0.16 9.39
CA ALA A 82 11.93 -0.27 8.44
C ALA A 82 11.53 0.13 7.02
N VAL A 83 10.34 -0.25 6.56
CA VAL A 83 9.82 0.11 5.24
C VAL A 83 9.42 1.58 5.19
N ALA A 84 8.75 2.10 6.23
CA ALA A 84 8.36 3.51 6.32
C ALA A 84 9.56 4.47 6.17
N ARG A 85 10.71 4.12 6.75
CA ARG A 85 11.94 4.92 6.64
C ARG A 85 12.51 4.99 5.22
N LYS A 86 12.14 4.07 4.34
CA LYS A 86 12.63 4.03 2.96
C LYS A 86 11.77 4.84 1.99
N ASP A 87 10.58 5.26 2.42
CA ASP A 87 9.65 6.09 1.64
C ASP A 87 9.31 5.51 0.25
N TRP A 88 9.26 4.17 0.14
CA TRP A 88 8.97 3.47 -1.12
C TRP A 88 7.48 3.43 -1.47
N VAL A 89 6.62 3.55 -0.47
CA VAL A 89 5.17 3.42 -0.58
C VAL A 89 4.50 4.45 0.33
N SER A 90 3.30 4.90 -0.06
CA SER A 90 2.49 5.77 0.78
C SER A 90 2.07 5.07 2.08
N THR A 91 1.65 5.84 3.08
CA THR A 91 1.16 5.28 4.35
C THR A 91 0.00 4.29 4.16
N ALA A 92 -0.91 4.56 3.22
CA ALA A 92 -2.04 3.67 2.94
C ALA A 92 -1.58 2.35 2.32
N GLU A 93 -0.64 2.41 1.38
CA GLU A 93 -0.06 1.21 0.76
C GLU A 93 0.79 0.43 1.76
N LEU A 94 1.52 1.10 2.66
CA LEU A 94 2.25 0.42 3.73
C LEU A 94 1.30 -0.34 4.66
N ASN A 95 0.16 0.24 5.03
CA ASN A 95 -0.85 -0.46 5.82
C ASN A 95 -1.33 -1.71 5.08
N TRP A 96 -1.59 -1.59 3.78
CA TRP A 96 -2.01 -2.72 2.95
C TRP A 96 -0.93 -3.79 2.85
N VAL A 97 0.34 -3.43 2.63
CA VAL A 97 1.49 -4.35 2.58
C VAL A 97 1.64 -5.13 3.89
N ILE A 98 1.49 -4.48 5.05
CA ILE A 98 1.58 -5.16 6.35
C ILE A 98 0.40 -6.11 6.57
N SER A 99 -0.81 -5.72 6.17
CA SER A 99 -1.99 -6.61 6.19
C SER A 99 -1.77 -7.83 5.28
N ARG A 100 -1.26 -7.60 4.06
CA ARG A 100 -0.96 -8.65 3.10
C ARG A 100 0.12 -9.60 3.59
N LEU A 101 1.19 -9.06 4.18
CA LEU A 101 2.26 -9.85 4.79
C LEU A 101 1.74 -10.76 5.91
N ARG A 102 0.83 -10.24 6.75
CA ARG A 102 0.17 -11.02 7.80
C ARG A 102 -0.61 -12.21 7.22
N GLN A 103 -1.35 -12.00 6.12
CA GLN A 103 -2.05 -13.06 5.41
C GLN A 103 -1.09 -14.12 4.84
N LEU A 104 0.00 -13.70 4.19
CA LEU A 104 0.99 -14.60 3.60
C LEU A 104 1.72 -15.46 4.64
N LEU A 105 1.90 -14.94 5.85
CA LEU A 105 2.52 -15.64 6.98
C LEU A 105 1.51 -16.45 7.82
N ALA A 106 0.21 -16.29 7.58
CA ALA A 106 -0.89 -16.83 8.40
C ALA A 106 -0.78 -16.42 9.89
N TRP A 107 -0.51 -15.14 10.16
CA TRP A 107 -0.38 -14.55 11.51
C TRP A 107 -1.61 -13.77 11.97
#